data_AF-A0A497DM32-F1
#
_entry.id   AF-A0A497DM32-F1
#
_cell.length_a   1.000
_cell.length_b   1.000
_cell.length_c   1.000
_cell.angle_alpha   90.00
_cell.angle_beta   90.00
_cell.angle_gamma   90.00
#
_symmetry.space_group_name_H-M   'P 1'
#
loop_
_entity.id
_entity.type
_entity.pdbx_description
1 polymer ?
#
loop_
_entity_poly.entity_id
_entity_poly.type
_entity_poly.pdbx_seq_one_letter_code
_entity_poly.pdbx_strand_id
1 'polypeptide(L)'
;MTNVPEDITLTKPVLETVTIAQEFCNYLETCEANSTKGIMEFMHRILPLLYLKGTFLPKVEVEYPEANERFVTQEQWENIFTMLRDKFGNDDEYWIINTDLLNENEPAKASMAENIADIYQDMKDFVLLFKKNTHASRQNATAECSLLFKTHWGFSIGNLIPKIHYFLYENVGDPPPFEQTLDY
;
A
#
# COMPACT_ATOMS: atom_id res chain seq x y z
N MET A 1 -28.95 -7.61 30.50
CA MET A 1 -27.59 -7.31 30.04
C MET A 1 -27.72 -6.81 28.63
N THR A 2 -27.60 -5.50 28.42
CA THR A 2 -27.60 -4.91 27.09
C THR A 2 -26.37 -5.42 26.36
N ASN A 3 -26.58 -6.19 25.29
CA ASN A 3 -25.53 -6.59 24.37
C ASN A 3 -25.04 -5.29 23.73
N VAL A 4 -24.00 -4.68 24.28
CA VAL A 4 -23.28 -3.59 23.60
C VAL A 4 -22.77 -4.23 22.32
N PRO A 5 -23.16 -3.74 21.12
CA PRO A 5 -22.58 -4.25 19.89
C PRO A 5 -21.06 -4.18 20.03
N GLU A 6 -20.39 -5.30 19.86
CA GLU A 6 -18.93 -5.36 19.88
C GLU A 6 -18.42 -4.36 18.84
N ASP A 7 -17.60 -3.39 19.28
CA ASP A 7 -17.10 -2.33 18.40
C ASP A 7 -16.29 -2.98 17.28
N ILE A 8 -16.88 -3.02 16.08
CA ILE A 8 -16.32 -3.69 14.91
C ILE A 8 -14.94 -3.13 14.53
N THR A 9 -14.65 -1.88 14.92
CA THR A 9 -13.38 -1.19 14.66
C THR A 9 -12.26 -1.65 15.61
N LEU A 10 -12.60 -2.33 16.71
CA LEU A 10 -11.64 -2.88 17.67
C LEU A 10 -11.46 -4.41 17.52
N THR A 11 -12.00 -4.99 16.45
CA THR A 11 -11.80 -6.39 16.14
C THR A 11 -10.34 -6.69 15.79
N LYS A 12 -9.91 -7.93 16.04
CA LYS A 12 -8.54 -8.38 15.77
C LYS A 12 -8.05 -8.06 14.33
N PRO A 13 -8.84 -8.30 13.26
CA PRO A 13 -8.41 -7.94 11.90
C PRO A 13 -8.07 -6.46 11.75
N VAL A 14 -8.89 -5.56 12.30
CA VAL A 14 -8.66 -4.11 12.20
C VAL A 14 -7.39 -3.72 12.95
N LEU A 15 -7.23 -4.19 14.20
CA LEU A 15 -6.06 -3.88 15.01
C LEU A 15 -4.76 -4.41 14.40
N GLU A 16 -4.79 -5.62 13.82
CA GLU A 16 -3.66 -6.16 13.09
C GLU A 16 -3.33 -5.32 11.85
N THR A 17 -4.32 -4.89 11.06
CA THR A 17 -4.08 -4.01 9.90
C THR A 17 -3.47 -2.68 10.33
N VAL A 18 -3.99 -2.04 11.39
CA VAL A 18 -3.40 -0.80 11.95
C VAL A 18 -1.94 -1.02 12.35
N THR A 19 -1.62 -2.16 12.95
CA THR A 19 -0.26 -2.49 13.38
C THR A 19 0.69 -2.63 12.19
N ILE A 20 0.29 -3.38 11.15
CA ILE A 20 1.10 -3.58 9.94
C ILE A 20 1.25 -2.28 9.15
N ALA A 21 0.17 -1.51 9.00
CA ALA A 21 0.21 -0.19 8.37
C ALA A 21 1.18 0.76 9.09
N GLN A 22 1.16 0.75 10.43
CA GLN A 22 2.08 1.55 11.23
C GLN A 22 3.54 1.13 11.06
N GLU A 23 3.83 -0.17 10.99
CA GLU A 23 5.18 -0.69 10.72
C GLU A 23 5.67 -0.25 9.34
N PHE A 24 4.81 -0.36 8.32
CA PHE A 24 5.10 0.12 6.97
C PHE A 24 5.43 1.61 6.93
N CYS A 25 4.60 2.48 7.54
CA CYS A 25 4.87 3.92 7.60
C CYS A 25 6.18 4.23 8.33
N ASN A 26 6.42 3.62 9.49
CA ASN A 26 7.64 3.86 10.27
C ASN A 26 8.90 3.47 9.50
N TYR A 27 8.85 2.38 8.75
CA TYR A 27 9.98 1.96 7.93
C TYR A 27 10.27 3.01 6.85
N LEU A 28 9.26 3.46 6.10
CA LEU A 28 9.45 4.46 5.04
C LEU A 28 9.96 5.80 5.57
N GLU A 29 9.53 6.21 6.76
CA GLU A 29 10.00 7.42 7.44
C GLU A 29 11.47 7.35 7.90
N THR A 30 12.09 6.16 7.88
CA THR A 30 13.44 5.94 8.43
C THR A 30 14.40 5.18 7.52
N CYS A 31 13.97 4.73 6.33
CA CYS A 31 14.75 3.87 5.47
C CYS A 31 15.76 4.60 4.55
N GLU A 32 15.94 5.91 4.70
CA GLU A 32 16.86 6.71 3.86
C GLU A 32 18.31 6.17 3.93
N ALA A 33 18.75 5.64 5.08
CA ALA A 33 20.08 5.04 5.21
C ALA A 33 20.19 3.63 4.59
N ASN A 34 19.07 3.00 4.22
CA ASN A 34 19.04 1.63 3.75
C ASN A 34 19.46 1.54 2.28
N SER A 35 19.98 0.37 1.88
CA SER A 35 20.26 0.08 0.47
C SER A 35 18.96 -0.19 -0.30
N THR A 36 18.99 0.01 -1.62
CA THR A 36 17.88 -0.33 -2.54
C THR A 36 17.40 -1.76 -2.32
N LYS A 37 18.34 -2.73 -2.27
CA LYS A 37 18.03 -4.13 -1.99
C LYS A 37 17.35 -4.32 -0.63
N GLY A 38 17.82 -3.66 0.43
CA GLY A 38 17.20 -3.74 1.75
C GLY A 38 15.77 -3.20 1.77
N ILE A 39 15.50 -2.10 1.06
CA ILE A 39 14.15 -1.58 0.84
C ILE A 39 13.29 -2.59 0.10
N MET A 40 13.77 -3.15 -1.01
CA MET A 40 13.03 -4.16 -1.78
C MET A 40 12.72 -5.42 -0.97
N GLU A 41 13.66 -5.92 -0.16
CA GLU A 41 13.43 -7.07 0.73
C GLU A 41 12.37 -6.77 1.81
N PHE A 42 12.34 -5.55 2.33
CA PHE A 42 11.28 -5.12 3.25
C PHE A 42 9.93 -5.06 2.53
N MET A 43 9.87 -4.40 1.36
CA MET A 43 8.65 -4.29 0.56
C MET A 43 8.09 -5.65 0.15
N HIS A 44 8.98 -6.58 -0.24
CA HIS A 44 8.64 -7.96 -0.58
C HIS A 44 7.95 -8.73 0.56
N ARG A 45 8.19 -8.36 1.82
CA ARG A 45 7.55 -8.99 2.99
C ARG A 45 6.31 -8.24 3.46
N ILE A 46 6.42 -6.92 3.60
CA ILE A 46 5.37 -6.10 4.22
C ILE A 46 4.16 -5.93 3.30
N LEU A 47 4.36 -5.75 1.97
CA LEU A 47 3.26 -5.47 1.06
C LEU A 47 2.32 -6.68 0.91
N PRO A 48 2.79 -7.93 0.72
CA PRO A 48 1.89 -9.09 0.73
C PRO A 48 1.17 -9.28 2.06
N LEU A 49 1.83 -9.00 3.18
CA LEU A 49 1.19 -9.08 4.50
C LEU A 49 0.10 -8.02 4.65
N LEU A 50 0.38 -6.77 4.25
CA LEU A 50 -0.58 -5.67 4.27
C LEU A 50 -1.78 -5.97 3.36
N TYR A 51 -1.54 -6.48 2.16
CA TYR A 51 -2.59 -6.93 1.24
C TYR A 51 -3.48 -7.99 1.88
N LEU A 52 -2.88 -9.04 2.46
CA LEU A 52 -3.61 -10.10 3.16
C LEU A 52 -4.47 -9.52 4.29
N LYS A 53 -3.93 -8.58 5.09
CA LYS A 53 -4.70 -7.92 6.15
C LYS A 53 -5.85 -7.08 5.61
N GLY A 54 -5.65 -6.40 4.48
CA GLY A 54 -6.71 -5.70 3.74
C GLY A 54 -7.92 -6.57 3.42
N THR A 55 -7.68 -7.82 3.01
CA THR A 55 -8.78 -8.77 2.68
C THR A 55 -9.70 -9.10 3.85
N PHE A 56 -9.24 -8.90 5.10
CA PHE A 56 -10.00 -9.17 6.31
C PHE A 56 -10.65 -7.92 6.92
N LEU A 57 -10.48 -6.74 6.32
CA LEU A 57 -11.11 -5.52 6.83
C LEU A 57 -12.63 -5.63 6.72
N PRO A 58 -13.37 -5.44 7.83
CA PRO A 58 -14.82 -5.53 7.81
C PRO A 58 -15.43 -4.34 7.09
N LYS A 59 -16.66 -4.54 6.57
CA LYS A 59 -17.49 -3.41 6.18
C LYS A 59 -17.94 -2.68 7.44
N VAL A 60 -17.65 -1.38 7.53
CA VAL A 60 -18.05 -0.52 8.66
C VAL A 60 -19.00 0.54 8.15
N GLU A 61 -20.16 0.66 8.80
CA GLU A 61 -21.10 1.76 8.57
C GLU A 61 -20.63 2.97 9.39
N VAL A 62 -20.53 4.12 8.74
CA VAL A 62 -20.03 5.36 9.34
C VAL A 62 -21.21 6.23 9.78
N GLU A 63 -21.27 6.56 11.07
CA GLU A 63 -22.35 7.39 11.62
C GLU A 63 -22.10 8.89 11.40
N TYR A 64 -20.84 9.32 11.49
CA TYR A 64 -20.41 10.73 11.41
C TYR A 64 -19.31 10.89 10.34
N PRO A 65 -19.67 10.99 9.03
CA PRO A 65 -18.70 11.07 7.94
C PRO A 65 -17.79 12.31 7.99
N GLU A 66 -18.24 13.39 8.63
CA GLU A 66 -17.47 14.63 8.82
C GLU A 66 -16.26 14.47 9.73
N ALA A 67 -16.18 13.37 10.49
CA ALA A 67 -15.01 13.02 11.29
C ALA A 67 -13.89 12.37 10.46
N ASN A 68 -14.04 12.28 9.14
CA ASN A 68 -12.97 11.85 8.26
C ASN A 68 -11.97 12.98 7.99
N GLU A 69 -10.69 12.73 8.30
CA GLU A 69 -9.61 13.70 8.17
C GLU A 69 -8.43 13.06 7.42
N ARG A 70 -7.81 13.84 6.52
CA ARG A 70 -6.54 13.50 5.87
C ARG A 70 -5.42 14.24 6.59
N PHE A 71 -4.29 13.58 6.80
CA PHE A 71 -3.18 14.05 7.63
C PHE A 71 -1.91 14.26 6.82
N VAL A 72 -1.64 13.39 5.84
CA VAL A 72 -0.45 13.44 5.00
C VAL A 72 -0.53 14.68 4.12
N THR A 73 0.49 15.53 4.22
CA THR A 73 0.63 16.70 3.34
C THR A 73 1.31 16.32 2.04
N GLN A 74 1.14 17.15 1.01
CA GLN A 74 1.87 17.00 -0.25
C GLN A 74 3.39 16.97 -0.03
N GLU A 75 3.93 17.83 0.83
CA GLU A 75 5.36 17.85 1.18
C GLU A 75 5.81 16.53 1.81
N GLN A 76 5.01 15.95 2.72
CA GLN A 76 5.34 14.66 3.32
C GLN A 76 5.34 13.52 2.29
N TRP A 77 4.36 13.52 1.38
CA TRP A 77 4.30 12.57 0.28
C TRP A 77 5.51 12.75 -0.67
N GLU A 78 5.83 13.99 -1.06
CA GLU A 78 6.94 14.31 -1.98
C GLU A 78 8.30 13.89 -1.40
N ASN A 79 8.49 14.02 -0.09
CA ASN A 79 9.70 13.57 0.60
C ASN A 79 9.87 12.04 0.48
N ILE A 80 8.81 11.26 0.73
CA ILE A 80 8.85 9.80 0.59
C ILE A 80 9.08 9.40 -0.88
N PHE A 81 8.33 10.01 -1.79
CA PHE A 81 8.43 9.76 -3.22
C PHE A 81 9.85 10.02 -3.76
N THR A 82 10.39 11.21 -3.48
CA THR A 82 11.72 11.61 -3.98
C THR A 82 12.81 10.69 -3.41
N MET A 83 12.75 10.39 -2.11
CA MET A 83 13.69 9.47 -1.46
C MET A 83 13.67 8.09 -2.12
N LEU A 84 12.48 7.51 -2.33
CA LEU A 84 12.35 6.20 -2.97
C LEU A 84 12.81 6.23 -4.43
N ARG A 85 12.45 7.29 -5.17
CA ARG A 85 12.86 7.45 -6.57
C ARG A 85 14.37 7.52 -6.71
N ASP A 86 15.04 8.26 -5.83
CA ASP A 86 16.50 8.33 -5.79
C ASP A 86 17.15 6.98 -5.43
N LYS A 87 16.50 6.19 -4.54
CA LYS A 87 16.96 4.84 -4.18
C LYS A 87 16.78 3.83 -5.30
N PHE A 88 15.68 3.91 -6.03
CA PHE A 88 15.35 2.95 -7.08
C PHE A 88 16.04 3.27 -8.41
N GLY A 89 16.29 4.55 -8.69
CA GLY A 89 16.99 4.98 -9.91
C GLY A 89 16.34 4.42 -11.17
N ASN A 90 17.13 3.71 -11.99
CA ASN A 90 16.65 3.15 -13.25
C ASN A 90 15.60 2.03 -13.07
N ASP A 91 15.53 1.42 -11.89
CA ASP A 91 14.57 0.35 -11.62
C ASP A 91 13.18 0.88 -11.27
N ASP A 92 13.04 2.18 -10.97
CA ASP A 92 11.80 2.82 -10.52
C ASP A 92 10.65 2.69 -11.53
N GLU A 93 10.95 2.88 -12.81
CA GLU A 93 9.95 2.85 -13.88
C GLU A 93 9.66 1.42 -14.35
N TYR A 94 8.38 1.10 -14.53
CA TYR A 94 7.94 -0.18 -15.05
C TYR A 94 6.64 -0.03 -15.85
N TRP A 95 6.29 -1.06 -16.62
CA TRP A 95 5.09 -1.06 -17.46
C TRP A 95 3.97 -1.85 -16.79
N ILE A 96 2.78 -1.28 -16.75
CA ILE A 96 1.56 -1.94 -16.27
C ILE A 96 0.47 -1.89 -17.35
N ILE A 97 -0.41 -2.88 -17.34
CA ILE A 97 -1.69 -2.77 -18.04
C ILE A 97 -2.67 -2.15 -17.06
N ASN A 98 -3.04 -0.89 -17.30
CA ASN A 98 -3.97 -0.18 -16.43
C ASN A 98 -5.41 -0.49 -16.88
N THR A 99 -6.13 -1.24 -16.04
CA THR A 99 -7.53 -1.63 -16.30
C THR A 99 -8.51 -0.48 -16.13
N ASP A 100 -8.11 0.63 -15.50
CA ASP A 100 -8.93 1.84 -15.36
C ASP A 100 -8.80 2.82 -16.54
N LEU A 101 -7.83 2.62 -17.44
CA LEU A 101 -7.72 3.41 -18.66
C LEU A 101 -8.72 2.90 -19.70
N LEU A 102 -9.41 3.83 -20.37
CA LEU A 102 -10.40 3.58 -21.44
C LEU A 102 -9.90 2.62 -22.54
N ASN A 103 -8.57 2.49 -22.70
CA ASN A 103 -7.93 1.50 -23.56
C ASN A 103 -7.23 0.44 -22.68
N GLU A 104 -8.00 -0.54 -22.21
CA GLU A 104 -7.57 -1.67 -21.34
C GLU A 104 -6.41 -2.53 -21.89
N ASN A 105 -5.91 -2.22 -23.10
CA ASN A 105 -4.86 -2.97 -23.81
C ASN A 105 -3.56 -2.17 -24.02
N GLU A 106 -3.46 -0.91 -23.57
CA GLU A 106 -2.25 -0.10 -23.75
C GLU A 106 -1.36 -0.13 -22.49
N PRO A 107 -0.09 -0.54 -22.61
CA PRO A 107 0.88 -0.43 -21.52
C PRO A 107 1.07 1.03 -21.10
N ALA A 108 0.93 1.29 -19.81
CA ALA A 108 1.22 2.58 -19.19
C ALA A 108 2.51 2.50 -18.37
N LYS A 109 3.32 3.57 -18.39
CA LYS A 109 4.45 3.70 -17.48
C LYS A 109 3.95 4.00 -16.07
N ALA A 110 4.46 3.28 -15.09
CA ALA A 110 4.25 3.50 -13.66
C ALA A 110 5.60 3.65 -12.95
N SER A 111 5.58 4.28 -11.77
CA SER A 111 6.73 4.43 -10.87
C SER A 111 6.51 3.63 -9.60
N MET A 112 7.49 2.82 -9.20
CA MET A 112 7.42 2.10 -7.93
C MET A 112 7.43 3.06 -6.74
N ALA A 113 8.26 4.10 -6.80
CA ALA A 113 8.34 5.14 -5.78
C ALA A 113 7.00 5.85 -5.59
N GLU A 114 6.33 6.22 -6.70
CA GLU A 114 5.00 6.83 -6.68
C GLU A 114 3.98 5.89 -6.02
N ASN A 115 3.89 4.64 -6.49
CA ASN A 115 2.93 3.69 -5.95
C ASN A 115 3.17 3.39 -4.46
N ILE A 116 4.43 3.29 -4.02
CA ILE A 116 4.74 3.08 -2.60
C ILE A 116 4.43 4.34 -1.77
N ALA A 117 4.66 5.54 -2.29
CA ALA A 117 4.31 6.80 -1.64
C ALA A 117 2.78 6.99 -1.52
N ASP A 118 2.02 6.56 -2.54
CA ASP A 118 0.56 6.55 -2.52
C ASP A 118 -0.01 5.58 -1.48
N ILE A 119 0.56 4.38 -1.40
CA ILE A 119 0.21 3.42 -0.33
C ILE A 119 0.59 4.01 1.05
N TYR A 120 1.74 4.70 1.16
CA TYR A 120 2.14 5.38 2.39
C TYR A 120 1.12 6.42 2.84
N GLN A 121 0.62 7.24 1.92
CA GLN A 121 -0.39 8.23 2.24
C GLN A 121 -1.66 7.58 2.81
N ASP A 122 -2.18 6.55 2.12
CA ASP A 122 -3.37 5.83 2.58
C ASP A 122 -3.18 5.18 3.96
N MET A 123 -2.03 4.54 4.18
CA MET A 123 -1.72 3.87 5.44
C MET A 123 -1.48 4.86 6.58
N LYS A 124 -0.81 5.98 6.31
CA LYS A 124 -0.51 6.99 7.32
C LYS A 124 -1.77 7.72 7.74
N ASP A 125 -2.64 8.08 6.80
CA ASP A 125 -3.94 8.68 7.09
C ASP A 125 -4.82 7.73 7.90
N PHE A 126 -4.89 6.45 7.51
CA PHE A 126 -5.59 5.41 8.26
C PHE A 126 -5.10 5.32 9.71
N VAL A 127 -3.79 5.19 9.90
CA VAL A 127 -3.18 5.04 11.24
C VAL A 127 -3.42 6.28 12.11
N LEU A 128 -3.24 7.49 11.57
CA LEU A 128 -3.42 8.72 12.33
C LEU A 128 -4.88 8.97 12.69
N LEU A 129 -5.82 8.72 11.78
CA LEU A 129 -7.25 8.86 12.04
C LEU A 129 -7.72 7.87 13.10
N PHE A 130 -7.27 6.62 13.01
CA PHE A 130 -7.59 5.58 13.98
C PHE A 130 -7.06 5.93 15.38
N LYS A 131 -5.85 6.50 15.47
CA LYS A 131 -5.20 6.90 16.72
C LYS A 131 -5.90 8.03 17.48
N LYS A 132 -6.78 8.81 16.85
CA LYS A 132 -7.65 9.78 17.57
C LYS A 132 -8.57 9.08 18.58
N ASN A 133 -8.82 7.79 18.40
CA ASN A 133 -9.48 6.90 19.34
C ASN A 133 -10.90 7.33 19.74
N THR A 134 -11.58 8.12 18.90
CA THR A 134 -13.03 8.32 19.00
C THR A 134 -13.73 7.24 18.17
N HIS A 135 -14.96 6.88 18.53
CA HIS A 135 -15.72 5.89 17.78
C HIS A 135 -15.89 6.32 16.31
N ALA A 136 -16.27 7.58 16.09
CA ALA A 136 -16.40 8.18 14.77
C ALA A 136 -15.08 8.13 13.96
N SER A 137 -13.94 8.45 14.57
CA SER A 137 -12.66 8.44 13.83
C SER A 137 -12.26 7.02 13.44
N ARG A 138 -12.44 6.03 14.32
CA ARG A 138 -12.15 4.62 14.00
C ARG A 138 -13.08 4.06 12.92
N GLN A 139 -14.36 4.44 12.92
CA GLN A 139 -15.31 4.06 11.88
C GLN A 139 -14.86 4.58 10.52
N ASN A 140 -14.59 5.90 10.42
CA ASN A 140 -14.12 6.53 9.18
C ASN A 140 -12.81 5.93 8.69
N ALA A 141 -11.82 5.79 9.57
CA ALA A 141 -10.53 5.21 9.26
C ALA A 141 -10.67 3.80 8.66
N THR A 142 -11.44 2.93 9.32
CA THR A 142 -11.62 1.54 8.88
C THR A 142 -12.40 1.47 7.57
N ALA A 143 -13.47 2.27 7.45
CA ALA A 143 -14.31 2.28 6.25
C ALA A 143 -13.55 2.79 5.02
N GLU A 144 -12.82 3.90 5.15
CA GLU A 144 -12.02 4.47 4.05
C GLU A 144 -10.87 3.55 3.66
N CYS A 145 -10.11 3.02 4.63
CA CYS A 145 -9.01 2.08 4.35
C CYS A 145 -9.51 0.82 3.61
N SER A 146 -10.69 0.29 3.99
CA SER A 146 -11.33 -0.84 3.30
C SER A 146 -11.84 -0.49 1.90
N LEU A 147 -12.29 0.75 1.67
CA LEU A 147 -12.66 1.23 0.35
C LEU A 147 -11.42 1.35 -0.55
N LEU A 148 -10.39 2.05 -0.08
CA LEU A 148 -9.14 2.26 -0.81
C LEU A 148 -8.39 0.96 -1.09
N PHE A 149 -8.58 -0.09 -0.29
CA PHE A 149 -8.06 -1.41 -0.61
C PHE A 149 -8.56 -1.89 -1.98
N LYS A 150 -9.85 -1.67 -2.25
CA LYS A 150 -10.53 -2.17 -3.46
C LYS A 150 -10.26 -1.29 -4.67
N THR A 151 -9.99 0.00 -4.45
CA THR A 151 -9.92 1.00 -5.52
C THR A 151 -8.53 1.59 -5.73
N HIS A 152 -7.57 1.33 -4.83
CA HIS A 152 -6.29 2.02 -4.82
C HIS A 152 -5.16 1.13 -4.26
N TRP A 153 -4.80 1.25 -2.98
CA TRP A 153 -3.59 0.63 -2.43
C TRP A 153 -3.52 -0.90 -2.60
N GLY A 154 -4.65 -1.60 -2.61
CA GLY A 154 -4.66 -3.05 -2.86
C GLY A 154 -4.26 -3.40 -4.29
N PHE A 155 -4.79 -2.68 -5.28
CA PHE A 155 -4.39 -2.84 -6.68
C PHE A 155 -2.94 -2.43 -6.91
N SER A 156 -2.50 -1.32 -6.32
CA SER A 156 -1.10 -0.86 -6.38
C SER A 156 -0.11 -1.91 -5.85
N ILE A 157 -0.43 -2.58 -4.74
CA ILE A 157 0.39 -3.70 -4.23
C ILE A 157 0.45 -4.85 -5.25
N GLY A 158 -0.68 -5.18 -5.88
CA GLY A 158 -0.74 -6.22 -6.91
C GLY A 158 0.22 -5.97 -8.08
N ASN A 159 0.37 -4.71 -8.49
CA ASN A 159 1.30 -4.31 -9.56
C ASN A 159 2.77 -4.28 -9.11
N LEU A 160 3.02 -3.92 -7.85
CA LEU A 160 4.37 -3.83 -7.29
C LEU A 160 5.03 -5.21 -7.07
N ILE A 161 4.25 -6.23 -6.64
CA ILE A 161 4.81 -7.53 -6.24
C ILE A 161 5.67 -8.19 -7.34
N PRO A 162 5.20 -8.32 -8.59
CA PRO A 162 6.01 -8.94 -9.65
C PRO A 162 7.33 -8.21 -9.90
N LYS A 163 7.31 -6.87 -9.88
CA LYS A 163 8.51 -6.06 -10.11
C LYS A 163 9.52 -6.19 -8.97
N ILE A 164 9.05 -6.15 -7.72
CA ILE A 164 9.90 -6.35 -6.54
C ILE A 164 10.49 -7.77 -6.56
N HIS A 165 9.68 -8.77 -6.91
CA HIS A 165 10.14 -10.15 -7.01
C HIS A 165 11.23 -10.31 -8.08
N TYR A 166 11.00 -9.77 -9.28
CA TYR A 166 11.99 -9.78 -10.36
C TYR A 166 13.29 -9.11 -9.91
N PHE A 167 13.23 -7.91 -9.36
CA PHE A 167 14.41 -7.20 -8.86
C PHE A 167 15.25 -8.04 -7.87
N LEU A 168 14.59 -8.81 -6.99
CA LEU A 168 15.28 -9.63 -5.99
C LEU A 168 15.83 -10.96 -6.53
N TYR A 169 15.24 -11.52 -7.59
CA TYR A 169 15.46 -12.90 -8.02
C TYR A 169 15.80 -13.12 -9.50
N GLU A 170 15.87 -12.07 -10.33
CA GLU A 170 16.17 -12.12 -11.78
C GLU A 170 17.38 -13.01 -12.12
N ASN A 171 18.38 -13.10 -11.24
CA ASN A 171 19.61 -13.87 -11.45
C ASN A 171 19.62 -15.28 -10.82
N VAL A 172 18.47 -15.82 -10.38
CA VAL A 172 18.38 -17.10 -9.64
C VAL A 172 18.02 -18.30 -10.53
N GLY A 173 17.78 -18.10 -11.83
CA GLY A 173 17.60 -19.17 -12.81
C GLY A 173 17.48 -18.61 -14.22
N ASP A 174 17.69 -19.45 -15.24
CA ASP A 174 17.52 -19.11 -16.65
C ASP A 174 16.27 -18.23 -16.89
N PRO A 175 16.31 -17.33 -17.90
CA PRO A 175 15.20 -16.43 -18.18
C PRO A 175 13.88 -17.21 -18.26
N PRO A 176 12.80 -16.71 -17.64
CA PRO A 176 11.54 -17.42 -17.59
C PRO A 176 11.04 -17.71 -19.02
N PRO A 177 10.38 -18.86 -19.27
CA PRO A 177 10.07 -19.34 -20.63
C PRO A 177 9.33 -18.34 -21.53
N PHE A 178 8.61 -17.37 -20.96
CA PHE A 178 7.88 -16.36 -21.72
C PHE A 178 8.78 -15.29 -22.35
N GLU A 179 9.97 -15.02 -21.80
CA GLU A 179 10.96 -14.13 -22.42
C GLU A 179 11.62 -14.76 -23.66
N GLN A 180 11.59 -16.09 -23.77
CA GLN A 180 12.08 -16.80 -24.96
C GLN A 180 11.09 -16.75 -26.14
N THR A 181 9.87 -16.23 -25.94
CA THR A 181 8.78 -16.31 -26.92
C THR A 181 8.39 -14.99 -27.58
N LEU A 182 9.12 -13.90 -27.33
CA LEU A 182 8.86 -12.60 -27.97
C LEU A 182 9.67 -12.36 -29.26
N ASP A 183 10.43 -13.35 -29.71
CA ASP A 183 11.00 -13.39 -31.05
C ASP A 183 9.97 -13.96 -32.04
N TYR A 184 8.98 -13.15 -32.45
CA TYR A 184 8.12 -13.42 -33.61
C TYR A 184 7.99 -12.19 -34.51
#